data_AF-B8C5M4-F1
#
_entry.id   AF-B8C5M4-F1
#
_cell.length_a   1.000
_cell.length_b   1.000
_cell.length_c   1.000
_cell.angle_alpha   90.00
_cell.angle_beta   90.00
_cell.angle_gamma   90.00
#
_symmetry.space_group_name_H-M   'P 1'
#
loop_
_entity.id
_entity.type
_entity.pdbx_description
1 polymer ?
#
loop_
_entity_poly.entity_id
_entity_poly.type
_entity_poly.pdbx_seq_one_letter_code
_entity_poly.pdbx_strand_id
1 'polypeptide(L)'
;MAASSNNMPPAPTSSRRRRQNSMQKKQSIFVAVILFMCLFGILMNRPSRLSSRRNLSLADVQKARYLHDSHSTLLPWAQFNLKGVHETPDDNEVALFWHIPKSGGTTAKRLYECMGQTLANRMGGMARFGHHEDTEIEIFQPFKAHPNMKMVNVDVTNTKGIMRAKEMGLIASGKVDMIFTSEINTAADHLFDRKNKGRIFAFFRHPVDRVVSKFYYLQTATWENTYRPEWKDLSVTEWATEHNSDENFMVKKILGKKLNDKVGLGDLIVAKEIVKNRFFVGLMNDMAESIRRFNIVLGVDTETNEKNKQCMRDFFGDPEDEEASTSDTVEEQKDGKEAKKGATDNKNSNAHPKVLEGSPEYELLAERNSLDVILYNYILLLNDQQKHIVDGYAEDAPVSVKNERKLTRSDEKAVAEEAEDDKNPKRERALRQSH
;
A
#
# COMPACT_ATOMS: atom_id res chain seq x y z
N MET A 1 4.74 92.81 -56.54
CA MET A 1 5.34 93.83 -55.65
C MET A 1 4.87 93.55 -54.23
N ALA A 2 5.80 93.61 -53.27
CA ALA A 2 5.63 93.57 -51.80
C ALA A 2 5.10 92.24 -51.19
N ALA A 3 5.62 91.73 -50.08
CA ALA A 3 6.80 92.04 -49.28
C ALA A 3 7.14 90.81 -48.41
N SER A 4 8.43 90.58 -48.22
CA SER A 4 9.02 89.53 -47.40
C SER A 4 9.01 89.93 -45.92
N SER A 5 8.56 89.04 -45.02
CA SER A 5 8.79 89.15 -43.58
C SER A 5 9.60 87.94 -43.08
N ASN A 6 10.81 88.25 -42.60
CA ASN A 6 11.71 87.34 -41.91
C ASN A 6 11.20 87.11 -40.49
N ASN A 7 11.07 85.84 -40.07
CA ASN A 7 10.93 85.47 -38.66
C ASN A 7 12.03 84.47 -38.29
N MET A 8 12.87 84.90 -37.34
CA MET A 8 14.02 84.20 -36.77
C MET A 8 13.54 83.31 -35.60
N PRO A 9 13.98 82.04 -35.48
CA PRO A 9 13.54 81.18 -34.39
C PRO A 9 14.27 81.51 -33.06
N PRO A 10 13.60 81.34 -31.90
CA PRO A 10 14.15 81.69 -30.60
C PRO A 10 15.20 80.68 -30.10
N ALA A 11 16.15 81.19 -29.33
CA ALA A 11 17.23 80.41 -28.70
C ALA A 11 16.68 79.37 -27.69
N PRO A 12 17.31 78.17 -27.61
CA PRO A 12 16.84 77.10 -26.73
C PRO A 12 17.08 77.43 -25.25
N THR A 13 16.03 77.29 -24.45
CA THR A 13 16.02 77.53 -23.00
C THR A 13 16.69 76.39 -22.22
N SER A 14 17.29 76.76 -21.09
CA SER A 14 18.15 75.95 -20.20
C SER A 14 17.46 74.76 -19.50
N SER A 15 16.17 74.50 -19.75
CA SER A 15 15.41 73.41 -19.13
C SER A 15 15.69 72.03 -19.74
N ARG A 16 16.24 71.98 -20.97
CA ARG A 16 16.52 70.71 -21.66
C ARG A 16 17.75 69.97 -21.13
N ARG A 17 18.73 70.67 -20.53
CA ARG A 17 19.93 70.05 -19.94
C ARG A 17 19.67 69.28 -18.63
N ARG A 18 18.68 69.68 -17.82
CA ARG A 18 18.34 68.94 -16.59
C ARG A 18 17.64 67.60 -16.84
N ARG A 19 16.89 67.46 -17.93
CA ARG A 19 16.22 66.20 -18.31
C ARG A 19 17.19 65.14 -18.86
N GLN A 20 18.24 65.55 -19.56
CA GLN A 20 19.25 64.63 -20.10
C GLN A 20 20.10 63.98 -18.99
N ASN A 21 20.51 64.75 -17.98
CA ASN A 21 21.30 64.22 -16.85
C ASN A 21 20.48 63.25 -15.97
N SER A 22 19.15 63.42 -15.89
CA SER A 22 18.26 62.50 -15.17
C SER A 22 18.12 61.15 -15.87
N MET A 23 18.02 61.15 -17.22
CA MET A 23 17.92 59.90 -17.98
C MET A 23 19.22 59.09 -17.98
N GLN A 24 20.39 59.74 -18.08
CA GLN A 24 21.67 59.02 -17.96
C GLN A 24 21.87 58.38 -16.59
N LYS A 25 21.44 59.05 -15.50
CA LYS A 25 21.54 58.48 -14.15
C LYS A 25 20.63 57.26 -13.97
N LYS A 26 19.43 57.27 -14.56
CA LYS A 26 18.52 56.12 -14.54
C LYS A 26 19.03 54.94 -15.39
N GLN A 27 19.62 55.21 -16.55
CA GLN A 27 20.23 54.17 -17.38
C GLN A 27 21.43 53.52 -16.69
N SER A 28 22.27 54.31 -16.01
CA SER A 28 23.43 53.76 -15.27
C SER A 28 23.02 52.87 -14.09
N ILE A 29 21.93 53.19 -13.38
CA ILE A 29 21.40 52.35 -12.29
C ILE A 29 20.83 51.05 -12.85
N PHE A 30 20.10 51.12 -13.97
CA PHE A 30 19.50 49.93 -14.57
C PHE A 30 20.56 48.92 -15.07
N VAL A 31 21.64 49.42 -15.68
CA VAL A 31 22.78 48.58 -16.11
C VAL A 31 23.50 47.97 -14.91
N ALA A 32 23.67 48.71 -13.80
CA ALA A 32 24.29 48.18 -12.59
C ALA A 32 23.44 47.06 -11.93
N VAL A 33 22.11 47.18 -11.94
CA VAL A 33 21.20 46.16 -11.40
C VAL A 33 21.23 44.89 -12.26
N ILE A 34 21.26 45.01 -13.59
CA ILE A 34 21.38 43.86 -14.49
C ILE A 34 22.72 43.16 -14.29
N LEU A 35 23.83 43.91 -14.23
CA LEU A 35 25.16 43.35 -13.97
C LEU A 35 25.21 42.65 -12.60
N PHE A 36 24.59 43.22 -11.57
CA PHE A 36 24.51 42.60 -10.26
C PHE A 36 23.68 41.31 -10.30
N MET A 37 22.54 41.28 -10.98
CA MET A 37 21.74 40.05 -11.12
C MET A 37 22.45 38.98 -11.96
N CYS A 38 23.18 39.35 -13.01
CA CYS A 38 23.98 38.39 -13.79
C CYS A 38 25.13 37.81 -12.96
N LEU A 39 25.85 38.65 -12.20
CA LEU A 39 26.93 38.19 -11.33
C LEU A 39 26.40 37.36 -10.15
N PHE A 40 25.26 37.74 -9.57
CA PHE A 40 24.59 36.98 -8.51
C PHE A 40 24.06 35.64 -9.04
N GLY A 41 23.52 35.61 -10.26
CA GLY A 41 23.14 34.37 -10.94
C GLY A 41 24.32 33.43 -11.17
N ILE A 42 25.51 33.94 -11.54
CA ILE A 42 26.73 33.13 -11.71
C ILE A 42 27.28 32.65 -10.36
N LEU A 43 27.18 33.46 -9.31
CA LEU A 43 27.61 33.10 -7.95
C LEU A 43 26.67 32.08 -7.29
N MET A 44 25.36 32.19 -7.52
CA MET A 44 24.34 31.29 -6.98
C MET A 44 24.14 30.04 -7.85
N ASN A 45 24.54 30.07 -9.13
CA ASN A 45 24.64 28.91 -10.01
C ASN A 45 26.06 28.30 -9.98
N ARG A 46 26.76 28.40 -8.84
CA ARG A 46 27.75 27.39 -8.52
C ARG A 46 26.97 26.11 -8.23
N PRO A 47 27.04 25.07 -9.07
CA PRO A 47 26.44 23.80 -8.71
C PRO A 47 27.00 23.44 -7.36
N SER A 48 26.12 23.18 -6.40
CA SER A 48 26.43 22.51 -5.15
C SER A 48 27.03 21.16 -5.51
N ARG A 49 28.32 21.14 -5.88
CA ARG A 49 29.18 19.97 -5.91
C ARG A 49 29.45 19.59 -4.44
N LEU A 50 28.38 19.32 -3.71
CA LEU A 50 28.36 18.21 -2.76
C LEU A 50 28.38 16.94 -3.61
N SER A 51 29.53 16.74 -4.26
CA SER A 51 30.05 15.44 -4.59
C SER A 51 30.30 14.75 -3.24
N SER A 52 29.23 14.28 -2.62
CA SER A 52 29.30 13.13 -1.74
C SER A 52 29.61 11.94 -2.65
N ARG A 53 30.86 11.89 -3.13
CA ARG A 53 31.50 10.63 -3.49
C ARG A 53 31.59 9.86 -2.18
N ARG A 54 30.48 9.23 -1.78
CA ARG A 54 30.55 8.09 -0.88
C ARG A 54 31.39 7.08 -1.63
N ASN A 55 32.67 7.01 -1.27
CA ASN A 55 33.54 5.92 -1.68
C ASN A 55 32.78 4.64 -1.32
N LEU A 56 32.28 3.94 -2.33
CA LEU A 56 31.67 2.62 -2.11
C LEU A 56 32.73 1.81 -1.38
N SER A 57 32.39 1.31 -0.19
CA SER A 57 33.35 0.57 0.60
C SER A 57 33.83 -0.63 -0.22
N LEU A 58 35.10 -1.01 -0.08
CA LEU A 58 35.61 -2.26 -0.65
C LEU A 58 34.72 -3.45 -0.23
N ALA A 59 34.11 -3.39 0.96
CA ALA A 59 33.14 -4.36 1.44
C ALA A 59 31.84 -4.35 0.62
N ASP A 60 31.35 -3.19 0.16
CA ASP A 60 30.17 -3.10 -0.71
C ASP A 60 30.45 -3.70 -2.09
N VAL A 61 31.65 -3.45 -2.63
CA VAL A 61 32.10 -4.02 -3.92
C VAL A 61 32.30 -5.54 -3.80
N GLN A 62 32.87 -6.02 -2.69
CA GLN A 62 33.01 -7.46 -2.43
C GLN A 62 31.65 -8.15 -2.24
N LYS A 63 30.71 -7.52 -1.54
CA LYS A 63 29.34 -8.05 -1.39
C LYS A 63 28.61 -8.09 -2.73
N ALA A 64 28.80 -7.10 -3.60
CA ALA A 64 28.27 -7.11 -4.96
C ALA A 64 28.89 -8.22 -5.84
N ARG A 65 30.18 -8.53 -5.69
CA ARG A 65 30.82 -9.67 -6.36
C ARG A 65 30.31 -11.02 -5.84
N TYR A 66 30.02 -11.14 -4.55
CA TYR A 66 29.45 -12.37 -3.97
C TYR A 66 28.06 -12.69 -4.54
N LEU A 67 27.28 -11.68 -4.93
CA LEU A 67 25.99 -11.86 -5.62
C LEU A 67 26.13 -12.39 -7.05
N HIS A 68 27.31 -12.28 -7.67
CA HIS A 68 27.53 -12.72 -9.05
C HIS A 68 27.89 -14.21 -9.16
N ASP A 69 28.44 -14.82 -8.10
CA ASP A 69 28.94 -16.21 -8.13
C ASP A 69 27.92 -17.23 -7.58
N SER A 70 26.87 -16.77 -6.88
CA SER A 70 25.75 -17.62 -6.46
C SER A 70 24.60 -17.52 -7.46
N HIS A 71 24.14 -18.65 -8.00
CA HIS A 71 23.02 -18.76 -8.95
C HIS A 71 21.67 -18.16 -8.48
N SER A 72 21.57 -17.61 -7.26
CA SER A 72 20.40 -16.93 -6.73
C SER A 72 20.80 -15.90 -5.69
N THR A 73 20.31 -14.67 -5.82
CA THR A 73 20.46 -13.57 -4.85
C THR A 73 19.45 -13.64 -3.70
N LEU A 74 18.52 -14.61 -3.74
CA LEU A 74 17.45 -14.75 -2.76
C LEU A 74 17.93 -15.43 -1.48
N LEU A 75 17.35 -15.01 -0.35
CA LEU A 75 17.56 -15.68 0.94
C LEU A 75 16.96 -17.11 0.92
N PRO A 76 17.52 -18.07 1.68
CA PRO A 76 17.08 -19.47 1.63
C PRO A 76 15.57 -19.66 1.84
N TRP A 77 14.97 -18.99 2.84
CA TRP A 77 13.54 -19.07 3.10
C TRP A 77 12.70 -18.61 1.90
N ALA A 78 13.13 -17.54 1.21
CA ALA A 78 12.44 -17.00 0.06
C ALA A 78 12.63 -17.91 -1.18
N GLN A 79 13.82 -18.49 -1.34
CA GLN A 79 14.13 -19.34 -2.49
C GLN A 79 13.42 -20.69 -2.42
N PHE A 80 13.46 -21.35 -1.26
CA PHE A 80 13.09 -22.76 -1.14
C PHE A 80 11.68 -22.99 -0.59
N ASN A 81 11.12 -22.04 0.17
CA ASN A 81 9.87 -22.25 0.89
C ASN A 81 8.71 -21.40 0.35
N LEU A 82 8.97 -20.51 -0.62
CA LEU A 82 7.94 -19.69 -1.25
C LEU A 82 7.86 -19.94 -2.75
N LYS A 83 6.63 -19.82 -3.27
CA LYS A 83 6.32 -19.81 -4.70
C LYS A 83 6.72 -18.48 -5.33
N GLY A 84 7.16 -18.55 -6.59
CA GLY A 84 7.42 -17.40 -7.41
C GLY A 84 6.14 -16.72 -7.91
N VAL A 85 6.21 -15.42 -8.17
CA VAL A 85 5.04 -14.64 -8.66
C VAL A 85 4.55 -15.08 -10.04
N HIS A 86 5.38 -15.79 -10.82
CA HIS A 86 5.07 -16.34 -12.14
C HIS A 86 4.65 -17.82 -12.11
N GLU A 87 4.69 -18.46 -10.93
CA GLU A 87 4.18 -19.83 -10.78
C GLU A 87 2.66 -19.76 -10.62
N THR A 88 1.92 -20.47 -11.48
CA THR A 88 0.46 -20.59 -11.42
C THR A 88 0.01 -20.99 -10.00
N PRO A 89 -1.00 -20.32 -9.42
CA PRO A 89 -1.56 -20.72 -8.14
C PRO A 89 -2.12 -22.15 -8.16
N ASP A 90 -2.03 -22.82 -7.03
CA ASP A 90 -2.64 -24.13 -6.76
C ASP A 90 -3.63 -23.96 -5.59
N ASP A 91 -4.78 -24.62 -5.69
CA ASP A 91 -5.90 -24.53 -4.75
C ASP A 91 -5.51 -24.96 -3.32
N ASN A 92 -4.41 -25.71 -3.16
CA ASN A 92 -3.93 -26.17 -1.85
C ASN A 92 -2.83 -25.29 -1.25
N GLU A 93 -2.46 -24.17 -1.89
CA GLU A 93 -1.42 -23.29 -1.37
C GLU A 93 -1.92 -22.43 -0.20
N VAL A 94 -1.17 -22.43 0.90
CA VAL A 94 -1.47 -21.53 2.03
C VAL A 94 -0.89 -20.14 1.76
N ALA A 95 -1.72 -19.12 1.89
CA ALA A 95 -1.32 -17.73 1.75
C ALA A 95 -0.59 -17.23 3.00
N LEU A 96 0.56 -16.57 2.81
CA LEU A 96 1.29 -15.86 3.85
C LEU A 96 1.08 -14.35 3.67
N PHE A 97 0.25 -13.75 4.50
CA PHE A 97 0.02 -12.31 4.48
C PHE A 97 1.01 -11.59 5.40
N TRP A 98 1.91 -10.78 4.82
CA TRP A 98 2.79 -9.91 5.59
C TRP A 98 2.03 -8.71 6.14
N HIS A 99 1.78 -8.74 7.45
CA HIS A 99 1.17 -7.62 8.13
C HIS A 99 2.19 -6.52 8.44
N ILE A 100 2.30 -5.55 7.52
CA ILE A 100 3.00 -4.29 7.75
C ILE A 100 2.10 -3.35 8.57
N PRO A 101 2.54 -2.90 9.77
CA PRO A 101 1.75 -2.00 10.58
C PRO A 101 1.32 -0.75 9.81
N LYS A 102 0.06 -0.35 9.98
CA LYS A 102 -0.55 0.85 9.36
C LYS A 102 -0.59 0.85 7.83
N SER A 103 -0.53 -0.33 7.23
CA SER A 103 -0.63 -0.53 5.77
C SER A 103 -1.81 -1.43 5.41
N GLY A 104 -2.99 -1.28 6.02
CA GLY A 104 -4.19 -1.99 5.58
C GLY A 104 -4.36 -3.47 5.98
N GLY A 105 -3.39 -4.09 6.67
CA GLY A 105 -3.47 -5.51 7.05
C GLY A 105 -4.70 -5.89 7.89
N THR A 106 -5.15 -5.01 8.80
CA THR A 106 -6.40 -5.22 9.55
C THR A 106 -7.64 -5.23 8.65
N THR A 107 -7.67 -4.38 7.62
CA THR A 107 -8.78 -4.36 6.65
C THR A 107 -8.81 -5.68 5.87
N ALA A 108 -7.65 -6.09 5.34
CA ALA A 108 -7.51 -7.37 4.63
C ALA A 108 -7.96 -8.56 5.49
N LYS A 109 -7.46 -8.63 6.73
CA LYS A 109 -7.84 -9.67 7.69
C LYS A 109 -9.35 -9.76 7.87
N ARG A 110 -10.03 -8.64 8.17
CA ARG A 110 -11.49 -8.62 8.38
C ARG A 110 -12.27 -8.97 7.12
N LEU A 111 -11.78 -8.57 5.95
CA LEU A 111 -12.40 -8.91 4.69
C LEU A 111 -12.37 -10.42 4.43
N TYR A 112 -11.21 -11.05 4.62
CA TYR A 112 -11.10 -12.49 4.43
C TYR A 112 -11.82 -13.30 5.53
N GLU A 113 -11.93 -12.77 6.75
CA GLU A 113 -12.86 -13.31 7.77
C GLU A 113 -14.31 -13.24 7.28
N CYS A 114 -14.74 -12.12 6.67
CA CYS A 114 -16.07 -11.99 6.07
C CYS A 114 -16.29 -13.03 4.98
N MET A 115 -15.32 -13.23 4.09
CA MET A 115 -15.35 -14.22 3.00
C MET A 115 -15.29 -15.68 3.51
N GLY A 116 -15.16 -15.90 4.82
CA GLY A 116 -15.16 -17.24 5.42
C GLY A 116 -13.83 -17.98 5.27
N GLN A 117 -12.73 -17.26 5.05
CA GLN A 117 -11.39 -17.83 5.07
C GLN A 117 -10.99 -18.18 6.51
N THR A 118 -10.27 -19.28 6.66
CA THR A 118 -9.75 -19.81 7.92
C THR A 118 -8.38 -19.23 8.18
N LEU A 119 -8.25 -18.41 9.22
CA LEU A 119 -7.05 -17.62 9.44
C LEU A 119 -6.20 -18.13 10.60
N ALA A 120 -4.88 -18.05 10.44
CA ALA A 120 -3.93 -18.08 11.55
C ALA A 120 -3.49 -16.64 11.90
N ASN A 121 -3.68 -16.22 13.15
CA ASN A 121 -3.21 -14.94 13.68
C ASN A 121 -3.19 -14.94 15.22
N ARG A 122 -2.91 -13.79 15.85
CA ARG A 122 -2.82 -13.64 17.31
C ARG A 122 -3.99 -14.23 18.10
N MET A 123 -5.20 -14.23 17.53
CA MET A 123 -6.38 -14.75 18.23
C MET A 123 -6.29 -16.25 18.50
N GLY A 124 -5.59 -17.02 17.65
CA GLY A 124 -5.45 -18.46 17.79
C GLY A 124 -4.74 -18.90 19.09
N GLY A 125 -3.87 -18.05 19.65
CA GLY A 125 -3.17 -18.34 20.91
C GLY A 125 -3.75 -17.67 22.14
N MET A 126 -4.93 -17.02 22.05
CA MET A 126 -5.51 -16.33 23.20
C MET A 126 -6.22 -17.32 24.15
N ALA A 127 -5.77 -17.39 25.40
CA ALA A 127 -6.31 -18.30 26.43
C ALA A 127 -7.84 -18.19 26.63
N ARG A 128 -8.42 -17.00 26.41
CA ARG A 128 -9.88 -16.76 26.53
C ARG A 128 -10.74 -17.62 25.59
N PHE A 129 -10.16 -18.20 24.56
CA PHE A 129 -10.86 -19.09 23.63
C PHE A 129 -10.67 -20.58 23.95
N GLY A 130 -9.91 -20.94 25.00
CA GLY A 130 -9.79 -22.32 25.47
C GLY A 130 -8.79 -23.21 24.72
N HIS A 131 -8.25 -22.77 23.58
CA HIS A 131 -7.46 -23.62 22.67
C HIS A 131 -5.93 -23.45 22.75
N HIS A 132 -5.44 -22.63 23.70
CA HIS A 132 -4.02 -22.29 23.79
C HIS A 132 -3.09 -23.42 24.26
N GLU A 133 -3.65 -24.48 24.86
CA GLU A 133 -2.91 -25.66 25.35
C GLU A 133 -3.06 -26.88 24.43
N ASP A 134 -3.94 -26.81 23.42
CA ASP A 134 -4.18 -27.91 22.49
C ASP A 134 -2.88 -28.35 21.80
N THR A 135 -2.77 -29.65 21.52
CA THR A 135 -1.60 -30.23 20.86
C THR A 135 -1.83 -30.50 19.37
N GLU A 136 -3.06 -30.37 18.90
CA GLU A 136 -3.45 -30.57 17.50
C GLU A 136 -4.01 -29.29 16.89
N ILE A 137 -3.86 -29.14 15.57
CA ILE A 137 -4.44 -28.01 14.85
C ILE A 137 -5.95 -28.18 14.79
N GLU A 138 -6.68 -27.26 15.39
CA GLU A 138 -8.14 -27.21 15.38
C GLU A 138 -8.64 -25.89 14.81
N ILE A 139 -9.75 -25.98 14.08
CA ILE A 139 -10.50 -24.80 13.62
C ILE A 139 -11.58 -24.51 14.65
N PHE A 140 -11.63 -23.28 15.12
CA PHE A 140 -12.66 -22.81 16.06
C PHE A 140 -13.28 -21.48 15.60
N GLN A 141 -14.45 -21.18 16.14
CA GLN A 141 -15.20 -19.95 15.89
C GLN A 141 -15.18 -19.08 17.16
N PRO A 142 -14.34 -18.02 17.23
CA PRO A 142 -14.16 -17.23 18.45
C PRO A 142 -15.43 -16.48 18.90
N PHE A 143 -16.35 -16.18 17.98
CA PHE A 143 -17.54 -15.38 18.26
C PHE A 143 -18.80 -16.02 17.67
N LYS A 144 -19.75 -16.39 18.53
CA LYS A 144 -21.05 -16.95 18.11
C LYS A 144 -21.83 -16.01 17.17
N ALA A 145 -21.67 -14.70 17.33
CA ALA A 145 -22.31 -13.70 16.48
C ALA A 145 -21.70 -13.62 15.05
N HIS A 146 -20.52 -14.21 14.84
CA HIS A 146 -19.81 -14.18 13.56
C HIS A 146 -19.41 -15.60 13.15
N PRO A 147 -20.37 -16.48 12.78
CA PRO A 147 -20.10 -17.88 12.48
C PRO A 147 -19.15 -18.09 11.28
N ASN A 148 -19.02 -17.09 10.42
CA ASN A 148 -18.09 -17.11 9.28
C ASN A 148 -16.63 -16.92 9.69
N MET A 149 -16.38 -16.39 10.88
CA MET A 149 -15.03 -16.12 11.37
C MET A 149 -14.42 -17.42 11.89
N LYS A 150 -13.58 -18.06 11.07
CA LYS A 150 -12.87 -19.29 11.42
C LYS A 150 -11.40 -18.99 11.71
N MET A 151 -10.89 -19.56 12.80
CA MET A 151 -9.50 -19.40 13.23
C MET A 151 -8.87 -20.75 13.50
N VAL A 152 -7.56 -20.88 13.28
CA VAL A 152 -6.78 -21.99 13.83
C VAL A 152 -6.19 -21.63 15.19
N ASN A 153 -6.07 -22.62 16.08
CA ASN A 153 -5.62 -22.49 17.47
C ASN A 153 -4.12 -22.24 17.68
N VAL A 154 -3.51 -21.39 16.85
CA VAL A 154 -2.08 -21.02 16.95
C VAL A 154 -1.86 -19.52 16.75
N ASP A 155 -0.98 -18.92 17.55
CA ASP A 155 -0.54 -17.52 17.38
C ASP A 155 0.70 -17.44 16.48
N VAL A 156 0.49 -17.09 15.21
CA VAL A 156 1.58 -16.94 14.22
C VAL A 156 2.21 -15.54 14.20
N THR A 157 1.91 -14.66 15.17
CA THR A 157 2.38 -13.26 15.17
C THR A 157 3.71 -13.04 15.92
N ASN A 158 4.25 -14.09 16.53
CA ASN A 158 5.53 -14.08 17.22
C ASN A 158 6.29 -15.40 17.02
N THR A 159 7.60 -15.40 17.23
CA THR A 159 8.47 -16.57 17.02
C THR A 159 8.03 -17.79 17.82
N LYS A 160 7.66 -17.63 19.10
CA LYS A 160 7.25 -18.76 19.94
C LYS A 160 6.03 -19.48 19.37
N GLY A 161 5.01 -18.73 18.99
CA GLY A 161 3.80 -19.31 18.44
C GLY A 161 3.96 -19.83 17.01
N ILE A 162 4.86 -19.25 16.20
CA ILE A 162 5.28 -19.83 14.90
C ILE A 162 5.95 -21.20 15.11
N MET A 163 6.85 -21.33 16.08
CA MET A 163 7.49 -22.62 16.37
C MET A 163 6.49 -23.67 16.85
N ARG A 164 5.54 -23.29 17.73
CA ARG A 164 4.42 -24.17 18.12
C ARG A 164 3.59 -24.59 16.90
N ALA A 165 3.25 -23.65 16.01
CA ALA A 165 2.50 -23.95 14.79
C ALA A 165 3.25 -24.92 13.85
N LYS A 166 4.58 -24.80 13.75
CA LYS A 166 5.43 -25.77 13.04
C LYS A 166 5.35 -27.16 13.69
N GLU A 167 5.51 -27.25 15.01
CA GLU A 167 5.47 -28.51 15.75
C GLU A 167 4.13 -29.23 15.61
N MET A 168 3.03 -28.47 15.57
CA MET A 168 1.67 -28.97 15.35
C MET A 168 1.36 -29.26 13.86
N GLY A 169 2.28 -28.98 12.95
CA GLY A 169 2.10 -29.26 11.52
C GLY A 169 1.06 -28.36 10.84
N LEU A 170 1.00 -27.06 11.18
CA LEU A 170 0.00 -26.11 10.67
C LEU A 170 -0.24 -26.22 9.16
N ILE A 171 0.82 -26.16 8.35
CA ILE A 171 0.67 -26.21 6.88
C ILE A 171 0.24 -27.60 6.41
N ALA A 172 0.88 -28.66 6.90
CA ALA A 172 0.56 -30.04 6.54
C ALA A 172 -0.87 -30.46 6.95
N SER A 173 -1.48 -29.75 7.91
CA SER A 173 -2.86 -30.03 8.34
C SER A 173 -3.92 -29.70 7.29
N GLY A 174 -3.63 -28.81 6.33
CA GLY A 174 -4.61 -28.32 5.36
C GLY A 174 -5.79 -27.54 5.95
N LYS A 175 -5.70 -27.12 7.23
CA LYS A 175 -6.81 -26.46 7.95
C LYS A 175 -6.73 -24.92 7.93
N VAL A 176 -5.72 -24.33 7.32
CA VAL A 176 -5.52 -22.89 7.26
C VAL A 176 -5.49 -22.42 5.81
N ASP A 177 -6.26 -21.39 5.51
CA ASP A 177 -6.27 -20.77 4.19
C ASP A 177 -5.22 -19.66 4.11
N MET A 178 -5.08 -18.87 5.20
CA MET A 178 -4.17 -17.74 5.23
C MET A 178 -3.59 -17.42 6.62
N ILE A 179 -2.31 -17.05 6.62
CA ILE A 179 -1.50 -16.73 7.81
C ILE A 179 -1.23 -15.23 7.83
N PHE A 180 -1.66 -14.52 8.87
CA PHE A 180 -1.32 -13.10 9.07
C PHE A 180 -0.22 -12.93 10.09
N THR A 181 0.95 -12.46 9.66
CA THR A 181 2.11 -12.28 10.55
C THR A 181 2.96 -11.07 10.18
N SER A 182 3.59 -10.46 11.17
CA SER A 182 4.65 -9.47 10.96
C SER A 182 6.06 -10.10 10.92
N GLU A 183 6.17 -11.40 11.23
CA GLU A 183 7.42 -12.16 11.33
C GLU A 183 7.63 -13.05 10.09
N ILE A 184 7.62 -12.42 8.91
CA ILE A 184 7.59 -13.13 7.62
C ILE A 184 8.73 -14.13 7.40
N ASN A 185 9.96 -13.80 7.78
CA ASN A 185 11.08 -14.70 7.55
C ASN A 185 10.97 -15.93 8.45
N THR A 186 10.63 -15.73 9.72
CA THR A 186 10.43 -16.82 10.68
C THR A 186 9.29 -17.72 10.23
N ALA A 187 8.16 -17.14 9.79
CA ALA A 187 7.03 -17.90 9.29
C ALA A 187 7.39 -18.67 8.01
N ALA A 188 8.01 -18.01 7.03
CA ALA A 188 8.42 -18.65 5.77
C ALA A 188 9.47 -19.74 5.98
N ASP A 189 10.44 -19.55 6.89
CA ASP A 189 11.51 -20.51 7.16
C ASP A 189 11.04 -21.73 7.95
N HIS A 190 10.01 -21.59 8.79
CA HIS A 190 9.63 -22.63 9.74
C HIS A 190 8.28 -23.28 9.48
N LEU A 191 7.34 -22.59 8.86
CA LEU A 191 6.03 -23.17 8.56
C LEU A 191 6.01 -23.87 7.20
N PHE A 192 6.76 -23.34 6.24
CA PHE A 192 6.77 -23.81 4.86
C PHE A 192 8.05 -24.59 4.55
N ASP A 193 7.96 -25.45 3.53
CA ASP A 193 9.09 -26.26 3.07
C ASP A 193 9.02 -26.45 1.54
N ARG A 194 9.90 -27.31 1.01
CA ARG A 194 9.98 -27.57 -0.43
C ARG A 194 8.74 -28.27 -1.01
N LYS A 195 7.99 -29.00 -0.18
CA LYS A 195 6.76 -29.71 -0.56
C LYS A 195 5.53 -28.83 -0.39
N ASN A 196 5.51 -28.03 0.68
CA ASN A 196 4.42 -27.14 1.04
C ASN A 196 4.91 -25.69 1.01
N LYS A 197 5.07 -25.15 -0.21
CA LYS A 197 5.51 -23.75 -0.38
C LYS A 197 4.34 -22.79 -0.19
N GLY A 198 4.61 -21.65 0.43
CA GLY A 198 3.63 -20.58 0.61
C GLY A 198 3.66 -19.56 -0.52
N ARG A 199 2.61 -18.77 -0.63
CA ARG A 199 2.55 -17.58 -1.50
C ARG A 199 2.39 -16.34 -0.66
N ILE A 200 3.27 -15.35 -0.84
CA ILE A 200 3.32 -14.19 0.05
C ILE A 200 2.61 -12.97 -0.57
N PHE A 201 1.79 -12.33 0.25
CA PHE A 201 1.00 -11.14 -0.08
C PHE A 201 1.33 -10.03 0.91
N ALA A 202 1.29 -8.78 0.45
CA ALA A 202 1.49 -7.63 1.34
C ALA A 202 0.81 -6.38 0.80
N PHE A 203 0.23 -5.60 1.71
CA PHE A 203 -0.16 -4.23 1.42
C PHE A 203 0.96 -3.27 1.79
N PHE A 204 1.36 -2.44 0.83
CA PHE A 204 2.36 -1.41 1.01
C PHE A 204 1.71 -0.03 1.08
N ARG A 205 2.28 0.81 1.95
CA ARG A 205 1.93 2.23 2.10
C ARG A 205 3.21 3.04 1.99
N HIS A 206 3.09 4.27 1.49
CA HIS A 206 4.21 5.19 1.47
C HIS A 206 4.88 5.26 2.87
N PRO A 207 6.21 5.11 2.98
CA PRO A 207 6.88 4.94 4.28
C PRO A 207 6.66 6.10 5.24
N VAL A 208 6.61 7.33 4.73
CA VAL A 208 6.33 8.54 5.52
C VAL A 208 4.90 8.47 6.08
N ASP A 209 3.89 8.23 5.25
CA ASP A 209 2.50 8.14 5.69
C ASP A 209 2.29 7.01 6.70
N ARG A 210 2.98 5.88 6.50
CA ARG A 210 2.97 4.74 7.41
C ARG A 210 3.49 5.13 8.78
N VAL A 211 4.65 5.78 8.83
CA VAL A 211 5.29 6.24 10.07
C VAL A 211 4.46 7.30 10.78
N VAL A 212 3.96 8.30 10.06
CA VAL A 212 3.08 9.35 10.62
C VAL A 212 1.81 8.72 11.19
N SER A 213 1.18 7.80 10.44
CA SER A 213 0.00 7.10 10.92
C SER A 213 0.27 6.24 12.16
N LYS A 214 1.47 5.67 12.28
CA LYS A 214 1.88 4.93 13.48
C LYS A 214 2.07 5.86 14.68
N PHE A 215 2.73 7.00 14.50
CA PHE A 215 2.93 8.00 15.54
C PHE A 215 1.59 8.41 16.18
N TYR A 216 0.64 8.91 15.39
CA TYR A 216 -0.67 9.34 15.89
C TYR A 216 -1.55 8.19 16.41
N TYR A 217 -1.42 7.00 15.82
CA TYR A 217 -2.15 5.82 16.31
C TYR A 217 -1.72 5.41 17.72
N LEU A 218 -0.41 5.38 17.98
CA LEU A 218 0.12 4.96 19.29
C LEU A 218 -0.19 5.96 20.42
N GLN A 219 -0.57 7.20 20.09
CA GLN A 219 -1.06 8.18 21.06
C GLN A 219 -2.48 7.90 21.57
N THR A 220 -3.27 7.07 20.87
CA THR A 220 -4.71 6.87 21.19
C THR A 220 -5.11 5.40 21.36
N ALA A 221 -4.27 4.45 20.95
CA ALA A 221 -4.57 3.02 20.99
C ALA A 221 -4.39 2.40 22.39
N THR A 222 -5.25 2.73 23.35
CA THR A 222 -5.16 2.29 24.76
C THR A 222 -5.18 0.77 24.98
N TRP A 223 -5.62 0.00 23.98
CA TRP A 223 -5.65 -1.47 23.99
C TRP A 223 -4.36 -2.13 23.48
N GLU A 224 -3.45 -1.36 22.88
CA GLU A 224 -2.17 -1.89 22.38
C GLU A 224 -1.11 -1.84 23.48
N ASN A 225 -0.31 -2.90 23.60
CA ASN A 225 0.83 -2.91 24.53
C ASN A 225 1.88 -1.83 24.18
N THR A 226 1.87 -1.36 22.94
CA THR A 226 2.74 -0.29 22.43
C THR A 226 2.11 1.08 22.53
N TYR A 227 1.00 1.26 23.25
CA TYR A 227 0.41 2.57 23.54
C TYR A 227 1.44 3.51 24.18
N ARG A 228 1.49 4.77 23.72
CA ARG A 228 2.45 5.80 24.14
C ARG A 228 1.70 7.13 24.36
N PRO A 229 0.97 7.28 25.47
CA PRO A 229 0.25 8.52 25.78
C PRO A 229 1.18 9.73 25.88
N GLU A 230 2.43 9.53 26.28
CA GLU A 230 3.46 10.56 26.40
C GLU A 230 3.84 11.20 25.06
N TRP A 231 3.47 10.60 23.93
CA TRP A 231 3.73 11.17 22.59
C TRP A 231 2.68 12.17 22.13
N LYS A 232 1.58 12.35 22.89
CA LYS A 232 0.44 13.20 22.49
C LYS A 232 0.82 14.66 22.32
N ASP A 233 1.75 15.14 23.14
CA ASP A 233 2.17 16.54 23.16
C ASP A 233 3.46 16.80 22.35
N LEU A 234 4.03 15.74 21.74
CA LEU A 234 5.22 15.86 20.90
C LEU A 234 4.85 16.31 19.48
N SER A 235 5.71 17.12 18.89
CA SER A 235 5.65 17.34 17.43
C SER A 235 6.12 16.10 16.67
N VAL A 236 5.70 15.94 15.41
CA VAL A 236 6.18 14.84 14.55
C VAL A 236 7.70 14.90 14.39
N THR A 237 8.27 16.10 14.27
CA THR A 237 9.72 16.32 14.12
C THR A 237 10.50 15.92 15.36
N GLU A 238 10.04 16.34 16.54
CA GLU A 238 10.63 15.97 17.83
C GLU A 238 10.60 14.45 18.03
N TRP A 239 9.43 13.84 17.82
CA TRP A 239 9.29 12.38 17.90
C TRP A 239 10.18 11.65 16.89
N ALA A 240 10.22 12.11 15.64
CA ALA A 240 11.04 11.51 14.59
C ALA A 240 12.53 11.54 14.93
N THR A 241 12.98 12.61 15.58
CA THR A 241 14.38 12.83 15.94
C THR A 241 14.79 12.03 17.17
N GLU A 242 13.95 12.00 18.21
CA GLU A 242 14.34 11.50 19.54
C GLU A 242 13.84 10.08 19.85
N HIS A 243 12.73 9.65 19.23
CA HIS A 243 12.02 8.43 19.64
C HIS A 243 11.82 7.41 18.53
N ASN A 244 11.81 7.83 17.26
CA ASN A 244 11.50 6.94 16.16
C ASN A 244 12.67 5.98 15.83
N SER A 245 12.50 4.71 16.20
CA SER A 245 13.42 3.60 15.89
C SER A 245 13.00 2.76 14.67
N ASP A 246 11.92 3.15 13.98
CA ASP A 246 11.29 2.37 12.90
C ASP A 246 11.86 2.67 11.51
N GLU A 247 13.10 3.16 11.45
CA GLU A 247 13.79 3.53 10.22
C GLU A 247 13.97 2.33 9.29
N ASN A 248 13.56 2.48 8.02
CA ASN A 248 13.73 1.46 6.98
C ASN A 248 13.17 0.07 7.40
N PHE A 249 12.03 0.11 8.10
CA PHE A 249 11.34 -1.06 8.65
C PHE A 249 11.11 -2.15 7.61
N MET A 250 10.65 -1.80 6.41
CA MET A 250 10.28 -2.79 5.40
C MET A 250 11.51 -3.53 4.89
N VAL A 251 12.58 -2.81 4.52
CA VAL A 251 13.85 -3.42 4.11
C VAL A 251 14.41 -4.31 5.22
N LYS A 252 14.42 -3.87 6.49
CA LYS A 252 14.89 -4.68 7.62
C LYS A 252 14.09 -5.96 7.76
N LYS A 253 12.76 -5.86 7.73
CA LYS A 253 11.85 -7.00 7.92
C LYS A 253 11.89 -7.99 6.76
N ILE A 254 12.04 -7.56 5.50
CA ILE A 254 12.24 -8.47 4.36
C ILE A 254 13.55 -9.27 4.51
N LEU A 255 14.55 -8.73 5.19
CA LEU A 255 15.85 -9.39 5.33
C LEU A 255 16.03 -10.17 6.63
N GLY A 256 15.01 -10.21 7.50
CA GLY A 256 15.11 -10.84 8.82
C GLY A 256 16.02 -10.09 9.80
N LYS A 257 16.26 -8.81 9.56
CA LYS A 257 17.04 -7.96 10.46
C LYS A 257 16.19 -7.43 11.62
N LYS A 258 16.83 -7.21 12.76
CA LYS A 258 16.23 -6.55 13.92
C LYS A 258 16.06 -5.05 13.62
N LEU A 259 15.18 -4.38 14.36
CA LEU A 259 14.91 -2.95 14.18
C LEU A 259 16.15 -2.07 14.40
N ASN A 260 17.06 -2.48 15.28
CA ASN A 260 18.30 -1.75 15.59
C ASN A 260 19.46 -2.08 14.65
N ASP A 261 19.30 -3.06 13.75
CA ASP A 261 20.36 -3.44 12.82
C ASP A 261 20.50 -2.38 11.73
N LYS A 262 21.74 -2.14 11.28
CA LYS A 262 22.00 -1.23 10.17
C LYS A 262 21.64 -1.89 8.83
N VAL A 263 21.09 -1.08 7.93
CA VAL A 263 20.78 -1.46 6.54
C VAL A 263 21.41 -0.47 5.56
N GLY A 264 21.82 -0.97 4.40
CA GLY A 264 22.41 -0.17 3.32
C GLY A 264 21.87 -0.52 1.94
N LEU A 265 22.50 0.00 0.88
CA LEU A 265 22.06 -0.21 -0.50
C LEU A 265 22.12 -1.68 -0.95
N GLY A 266 23.14 -2.44 -0.51
CA GLY A 266 23.22 -3.87 -0.83
C GLY A 266 22.05 -4.66 -0.23
N ASP A 267 21.55 -4.25 0.93
CA ASP A 267 20.38 -4.85 1.57
C ASP A 267 19.10 -4.50 0.80
N LEU A 268 18.97 -3.24 0.35
CA LEU A 268 17.87 -2.80 -0.50
C LEU A 268 17.81 -3.59 -1.82
N ILE A 269 18.95 -3.89 -2.45
CA ILE A 269 18.99 -4.70 -3.68
C ILE A 269 18.41 -6.10 -3.44
N VAL A 270 18.83 -6.78 -2.36
CA VAL A 270 18.31 -8.10 -2.00
C VAL A 270 16.81 -8.02 -1.66
N ALA A 271 16.37 -6.99 -0.94
CA ALA A 271 14.96 -6.80 -0.62
C ALA A 271 14.11 -6.60 -1.89
N LYS A 272 14.59 -5.82 -2.86
CA LYS A 272 13.92 -5.64 -4.16
C LYS A 272 13.81 -6.95 -4.93
N GLU A 273 14.86 -7.76 -4.96
CA GLU A 273 14.83 -9.07 -5.62
C GLU A 273 13.84 -10.03 -4.93
N ILE A 274 13.79 -10.07 -3.60
CA ILE A 274 12.82 -10.88 -2.87
C ILE A 274 11.38 -10.44 -3.20
N VAL A 275 11.09 -9.14 -3.13
CA VAL A 275 9.75 -8.62 -3.39
C VAL A 275 9.33 -8.90 -4.84
N LYS A 276 10.20 -8.58 -5.81
CA LYS A 276 9.95 -8.83 -7.24
C LYS A 276 9.57 -10.29 -7.51
N ASN A 277 10.33 -11.22 -6.94
CA ASN A 277 10.24 -12.62 -7.32
C ASN A 277 9.24 -13.42 -6.48
N ARG A 278 8.82 -12.94 -5.29
CA ARG A 278 8.01 -13.73 -4.35
C ARG A 278 6.72 -13.06 -3.89
N PHE A 279 6.62 -11.74 -3.90
CA PHE A 279 5.48 -11.03 -3.31
C PHE A 279 4.46 -10.65 -4.36
N PHE A 280 3.19 -11.00 -4.13
CA PHE A 280 2.08 -10.27 -4.72
C PHE A 280 1.89 -8.98 -3.93
N VAL A 281 2.17 -7.85 -4.57
CA VAL A 281 2.16 -6.54 -3.94
C VAL A 281 0.79 -5.90 -4.13
N GLY A 282 0.27 -5.31 -3.07
CA GLY A 282 -0.92 -4.46 -3.10
C GLY A 282 -0.60 -3.09 -2.52
N LEU A 283 -1.38 -2.08 -2.88
CA LEU A 283 -1.20 -0.70 -2.46
C LEU A 283 -2.34 -0.26 -1.54
N MET A 284 -2.02 0.36 -0.41
CA MET A 284 -3.05 0.82 0.54
C MET A 284 -3.95 1.90 -0.04
N ASN A 285 -3.43 2.74 -0.94
CA ASN A 285 -4.21 3.77 -1.63
C ASN A 285 -5.03 3.24 -2.82
N ASP A 286 -4.91 1.96 -3.14
CA ASP A 286 -5.65 1.28 -4.20
C ASP A 286 -6.09 -0.12 -3.71
N MET A 287 -6.70 -0.14 -2.53
CA MET A 287 -6.94 -1.37 -1.78
C MET A 287 -7.98 -2.27 -2.44
N ALA A 288 -9.02 -1.69 -3.04
CA ALA A 288 -10.08 -2.44 -3.73
C ALA A 288 -9.51 -3.26 -4.90
N GLU A 289 -8.73 -2.61 -5.78
CA GLU A 289 -8.08 -3.27 -6.91
C GLU A 289 -7.03 -4.29 -6.44
N SER A 290 -6.25 -3.95 -5.43
CA SER A 290 -5.26 -4.87 -4.85
C SER A 290 -5.90 -6.14 -4.28
N ILE A 291 -7.01 -6.02 -3.55
CA ILE A 291 -7.78 -7.18 -3.07
C ILE A 291 -8.34 -7.97 -4.24
N ARG A 292 -8.90 -7.32 -5.27
CA ARG A 292 -9.42 -8.00 -6.46
C ARG A 292 -8.33 -8.90 -7.06
N ARG A 293 -7.11 -8.37 -7.22
CA ARG A 293 -5.96 -9.14 -7.70
C ARG A 293 -5.56 -10.27 -6.75
N PHE A 294 -5.54 -10.02 -5.45
CA PHE A 294 -5.26 -11.07 -4.47
C PHE A 294 -6.29 -12.19 -4.55
N ASN A 295 -7.58 -11.87 -4.70
CA ASN A 295 -8.65 -12.86 -4.82
C ASN A 295 -8.48 -13.75 -6.06
N ILE A 296 -8.05 -13.20 -7.20
CA ILE A 296 -7.72 -14.00 -8.39
C ILE A 296 -6.61 -15.00 -8.06
N VAL A 297 -5.53 -14.54 -7.45
CA VAL A 297 -4.38 -15.40 -7.10
C VAL A 297 -4.74 -16.45 -6.04
N LEU A 298 -5.65 -16.11 -5.12
CA LEU A 298 -6.12 -16.99 -4.05
C LEU A 298 -7.27 -17.92 -4.48
N GLY A 299 -7.77 -17.81 -5.71
CA GLY A 299 -8.95 -18.56 -6.15
C GLY A 299 -10.25 -18.18 -5.43
N VAL A 300 -10.30 -17.01 -4.78
CA VAL A 300 -11.50 -16.53 -4.07
C VAL A 300 -12.49 -15.97 -5.08
N ASP A 301 -13.57 -16.70 -5.33
CA ASP A 301 -14.62 -16.28 -6.24
C ASP A 301 -15.41 -15.09 -5.65
N THR A 302 -15.32 -13.92 -6.29
CA THR A 302 -16.13 -12.74 -5.96
C THR A 302 -17.21 -12.44 -6.99
N GLU A 303 -17.27 -13.20 -8.08
CA GLU A 303 -18.20 -12.97 -9.19
C GLU A 303 -19.50 -13.75 -8.99
N THR A 304 -19.39 -15.03 -8.62
CA THR A 304 -20.54 -15.93 -8.45
C THR A 304 -20.92 -16.10 -6.98
N ASN A 305 -19.96 -15.97 -6.06
CA ASN A 305 -20.25 -16.09 -4.64
C ASN A 305 -20.80 -14.76 -4.09
N GLU A 306 -22.12 -14.68 -3.95
CA GLU A 306 -22.81 -13.47 -3.48
C GLU A 306 -22.36 -13.02 -2.09
N LYS A 307 -21.93 -13.93 -1.21
CA LYS A 307 -21.38 -13.56 0.10
C LYS A 307 -20.04 -12.83 -0.06
N ASN A 308 -19.13 -13.34 -0.89
CA ASN A 308 -17.84 -12.69 -1.12
C ASN A 308 -18.01 -11.33 -1.81
N LYS A 309 -18.93 -11.25 -2.77
CA LYS A 309 -19.34 -10.00 -3.42
C LYS A 309 -19.91 -8.99 -2.43
N GLN A 310 -20.78 -9.43 -1.51
CA GLN A 310 -21.29 -8.58 -0.44
C GLN A 310 -20.18 -8.09 0.48
N CYS A 311 -19.23 -8.96 0.85
CA CYS A 311 -18.07 -8.55 1.65
C CYS A 311 -17.25 -7.46 0.93
N MET A 312 -17.06 -7.54 -0.39
CA MET A 312 -16.39 -6.49 -1.15
C MET A 312 -17.16 -5.17 -1.10
N ARG A 313 -18.48 -5.21 -1.29
CA ARG A 313 -19.36 -4.02 -1.20
C ARG A 313 -19.35 -3.38 0.17
N ASP A 314 -19.42 -4.18 1.24
CA ASP A 314 -19.44 -3.66 2.62
C ASP A 314 -18.16 -2.90 2.98
N PHE A 315 -17.02 -3.33 2.42
CA PHE A 315 -15.71 -2.75 2.69
C PHE A 315 -15.34 -1.60 1.77
N PHE A 316 -15.68 -1.69 0.48
CA PHE A 316 -15.21 -0.76 -0.55
C PHE A 316 -16.33 0.04 -1.24
N GLY A 317 -17.60 -0.27 -0.97
CA GLY A 317 -18.75 0.33 -1.66
C GLY A 317 -19.09 -0.39 -2.96
N ASP A 318 -20.17 0.06 -3.61
CA ASP A 318 -20.56 -0.41 -4.93
C ASP A 318 -19.70 0.25 -6.01
N PRO A 319 -19.12 -0.52 -6.96
CA PRO A 319 -18.32 0.06 -8.03
C PRO A 319 -19.13 0.99 -8.96
N GLU A 320 -20.43 0.75 -9.09
CA GLU A 320 -21.35 1.58 -9.90
C GLU A 320 -21.47 3.02 -9.35
N ASP A 321 -21.29 3.21 -8.04
CA ASP A 321 -21.36 4.52 -7.41
C ASP A 321 -20.12 5.39 -7.73
N GLU A 322 -18.97 4.78 -8.05
CA GLU A 322 -17.74 5.52 -8.35
C GLU A 322 -17.76 6.12 -9.77
N GLU A 323 -18.29 5.39 -10.76
CA GLU A 323 -18.38 5.88 -12.15
C GLU A 323 -19.32 7.08 -12.28
N ALA A 324 -20.41 7.11 -11.51
CA ALA A 324 -21.35 8.23 -11.49
C ALA A 324 -20.76 9.53 -10.87
N SER A 325 -19.62 9.43 -10.17
CA SER A 325 -18.98 10.56 -9.48
C SER A 325 -17.82 11.20 -10.26
N THR A 326 -17.33 10.56 -11.32
CA THR A 326 -16.19 11.04 -12.11
C THR A 326 -16.58 11.71 -13.43
N SER A 327 -17.83 11.59 -13.87
CA SER A 327 -18.37 12.40 -14.96
C SER A 327 -18.86 13.75 -14.42
N ASP A 328 -18.28 14.83 -14.96
CA ASP A 328 -18.82 16.18 -14.97
C ASP A 328 -18.70 17.01 -13.69
N THR A 329 -17.54 17.65 -13.51
CA THR A 329 -17.35 19.11 -13.60
C THR A 329 -16.12 19.54 -12.80
N VAL A 330 -15.02 19.81 -13.49
CA VAL A 330 -13.94 20.67 -12.98
C VAL A 330 -14.45 22.11 -13.08
N GLU A 331 -15.48 22.46 -12.32
CA GLU A 331 -15.75 23.86 -12.01
C GLU A 331 -15.14 24.19 -10.66
N GLU A 332 -14.23 25.15 -10.71
CA GLU A 332 -13.48 25.74 -9.61
C GLU A 332 -14.44 26.45 -8.64
N GLN A 333 -15.19 25.71 -7.81
CA GLN A 333 -16.08 26.27 -6.81
C GLN A 333 -15.41 26.41 -5.45
N LYS A 334 -15.36 27.67 -5.01
CA LYS A 334 -14.78 28.22 -3.78
C LYS A 334 -15.68 28.13 -2.55
N ASP A 335 -16.81 27.43 -2.62
CA ASP A 335 -17.79 27.41 -1.53
C ASP A 335 -17.71 26.10 -0.75
N GLY A 336 -17.33 26.21 0.52
CA GLY A 336 -17.02 25.12 1.46
C GLY A 336 -18.16 24.17 1.82
N LYS A 337 -18.75 23.50 0.82
CA LYS A 337 -19.55 22.30 1.01
C LYS A 337 -18.62 21.08 1.01
N GLU A 338 -18.68 20.33 2.10
CA GLU A 338 -17.94 19.08 2.29
C GLU A 338 -18.12 18.15 1.08
N ALA A 339 -17.04 17.93 0.34
CA ALA A 339 -16.98 16.92 -0.70
C ALA A 339 -17.37 15.57 -0.10
N LYS A 340 -18.29 14.85 -0.75
CA LYS A 340 -18.61 13.46 -0.40
C LYS A 340 -17.31 12.66 -0.47
N LYS A 341 -16.85 12.28 0.71
CA LYS A 341 -15.71 11.43 0.96
C LYS A 341 -15.88 10.10 0.23
N GLY A 342 -15.18 9.93 -0.90
CA GLY A 342 -15.13 8.65 -1.62
C GLY A 342 -14.61 7.53 -0.73
N ALA A 343 -14.77 6.28 -1.16
CA ALA A 343 -14.41 5.06 -0.43
C ALA A 343 -12.93 4.97 0.01
N THR A 344 -12.10 5.94 -0.35
CA THR A 344 -10.73 6.14 0.18
C THR A 344 -10.69 6.76 1.58
N ASP A 345 -11.83 7.21 2.13
CA ASP A 345 -11.96 7.49 3.55
C ASP A 345 -11.94 6.19 4.34
N ASN A 346 -10.71 5.70 4.48
CA ASN A 346 -10.29 4.57 5.27
C ASN A 346 -10.98 4.62 6.64
N LYS A 347 -12.13 3.96 6.79
CA LYS A 347 -12.84 3.82 8.09
C LYS A 347 -11.92 3.27 9.20
N ASN A 348 -10.80 2.65 8.83
CA ASN A 348 -9.79 2.09 9.72
C ASN A 348 -8.55 3.00 9.95
N SER A 349 -8.49 4.18 9.34
CA SER A 349 -7.43 5.16 9.59
C SER A 349 -7.94 6.21 10.58
N ASN A 350 -7.31 6.26 11.76
CA ASN A 350 -7.52 7.37 12.70
C ASN A 350 -7.23 8.69 11.97
N ALA A 351 -8.17 9.62 12.02
CA ALA A 351 -7.95 10.96 11.47
C ALA A 351 -6.74 11.59 12.17
N HIS A 352 -5.77 12.05 11.39
CA HIS A 352 -4.60 12.74 11.89
C HIS A 352 -4.14 13.79 10.86
N PRO A 353 -3.39 14.82 11.29
CA PRO A 353 -2.76 15.77 10.38
C PRO A 353 -1.96 15.04 9.30
N LYS A 354 -2.08 15.50 8.06
CA LYS A 354 -1.24 15.04 6.95
C LYS A 354 0.09 15.78 7.00
N VAL A 355 1.18 15.05 6.79
CA VAL A 355 2.50 15.63 6.56
C VAL A 355 2.66 15.79 5.05
N LEU A 356 2.73 17.03 4.58
CA LEU A 356 2.73 17.33 3.14
C LEU A 356 4.12 17.09 2.54
N GLU A 357 4.14 16.53 1.33
CA GLU A 357 5.40 16.34 0.60
C GLU A 357 6.12 17.69 0.40
N GLY A 358 7.43 17.70 0.68
CA GLY A 358 8.26 18.91 0.68
C GLY A 358 8.22 19.74 1.97
N SER A 359 7.46 19.35 2.99
CA SER A 359 7.55 19.98 4.31
C SER A 359 8.82 19.52 5.06
N PRO A 360 9.36 20.31 6.00
CA PRO A 360 10.52 19.89 6.81
C PRO A 360 10.30 18.56 7.56
N GLU A 361 9.08 18.32 8.06
CA GLU A 361 8.68 17.06 8.69
C GLU A 361 8.75 15.89 7.70
N TYR A 362 8.26 16.10 6.47
CA TYR A 362 8.28 15.08 5.42
C TYR A 362 9.71 14.73 5.04
N GLU A 363 10.54 15.73 4.78
CA GLU A 363 11.94 15.55 4.36
C GLU A 363 12.73 14.78 5.42
N LEU A 364 12.57 15.14 6.70
CA LEU A 364 13.20 14.42 7.81
C LEU A 364 12.78 12.94 7.85
N LEU A 365 11.48 12.67 7.75
CA LEU A 365 10.95 11.30 7.78
C LEU A 365 11.37 10.48 6.55
N ALA A 366 11.37 11.11 5.38
CA ALA A 366 11.79 10.50 4.12
C ALA A 366 13.28 10.18 4.13
N GLU A 367 14.14 11.07 4.66
CA GLU A 367 15.58 10.83 4.80
C GLU A 367 15.85 9.62 5.72
N ARG A 368 15.22 9.61 6.90
CA ARG A 368 15.34 8.51 7.88
C ARG A 368 14.82 7.16 7.35
N ASN A 369 13.90 7.20 6.38
CA ASN A 369 13.32 6.01 5.73
C ASN A 369 13.71 5.90 4.25
N SER A 370 14.86 6.45 3.86
CA SER A 370 15.25 6.60 2.46
C SER A 370 15.29 5.28 1.67
N LEU A 371 15.69 4.17 2.29
CA LEU A 371 15.69 2.87 1.61
C LEU A 371 14.27 2.33 1.42
N ASP A 372 13.40 2.52 2.41
CA ASP A 372 11.99 2.15 2.30
C ASP A 372 11.27 3.01 1.25
N VAL A 373 11.63 4.29 1.09
CA VAL A 373 11.09 5.17 0.03
C VAL A 373 11.50 4.66 -1.34
N ILE A 374 12.78 4.32 -1.52
CA ILE A 374 13.26 3.74 -2.79
C ILE A 374 12.61 2.36 -3.05
N LEU A 375 12.40 1.55 -2.01
CA LEU A 375 11.70 0.27 -2.13
C LEU A 375 10.23 0.48 -2.52
N TYR A 376 9.54 1.43 -1.91
CA TYR A 376 8.14 1.73 -2.19
C TYR A 376 7.93 2.20 -3.64
N ASN A 377 8.79 3.08 -4.15
CA ASN A 377 8.73 3.50 -5.56
C ASN A 377 8.93 2.31 -6.52
N TYR A 378 9.76 1.35 -6.13
CA TYR A 378 9.91 0.11 -6.89
C TYR A 378 8.68 -0.79 -6.80
N ILE A 379 8.02 -0.84 -5.64
CA ILE A 379 6.76 -1.58 -5.44
C ILE A 379 5.63 -0.99 -6.29
N LEU A 380 5.55 0.33 -6.45
CA LEU A 380 4.57 0.96 -7.35
C LEU A 380 4.72 0.42 -8.78
N LEU A 381 5.96 0.32 -9.28
CA LEU A 381 6.26 -0.28 -10.57
C LEU A 381 5.88 -1.77 -10.62
N LEU A 382 6.21 -2.54 -9.57
CA LEU A 382 5.84 -3.95 -9.50
C LEU A 382 4.32 -4.18 -9.47
N ASN A 383 3.58 -3.33 -8.77
CA ASN A 383 2.13 -3.42 -8.70
C ASN A 383 1.51 -3.31 -10.09
N ASP A 384 1.99 -2.36 -10.91
CA ASP A 384 1.56 -2.23 -12.30
C ASP A 384 1.96 -3.44 -13.15
N GLN A 385 3.24 -3.87 -13.06
CA GLN A 385 3.74 -5.03 -13.80
C GLN A 385 3.00 -6.34 -13.46
N GLN A 386 2.62 -6.53 -12.20
CA GLN A 386 1.90 -7.71 -11.74
C GLN A 386 0.47 -7.79 -12.26
N LYS A 387 -0.11 -6.69 -12.74
CA LYS A 387 -1.45 -6.69 -13.33
C LYS A 387 -1.55 -7.76 -14.43
N HIS A 388 -0.63 -7.73 -15.39
CA HIS A 388 -0.62 -8.68 -16.51
C HIS A 388 -0.40 -10.13 -16.08
N ILE A 389 0.40 -10.35 -15.02
CA ILE A 389 0.65 -11.70 -14.48
C ILE A 389 -0.64 -12.25 -13.86
N VAL A 390 -1.31 -11.43 -13.04
CA VAL A 390 -2.53 -11.83 -12.33
C VAL A 390 -3.69 -12.02 -13.30
N ASP A 391 -3.87 -11.13 -14.27
CA ASP A 391 -4.93 -11.25 -15.28
C ASP A 391 -4.74 -12.55 -16.11
N GLY A 392 -3.50 -12.95 -16.39
CA GLY A 392 -3.20 -14.24 -17.04
C GLY A 392 -3.70 -15.46 -16.25
N TYR A 393 -3.68 -15.43 -14.92
CA TYR A 393 -4.21 -16.54 -14.11
C TYR A 393 -5.73 -16.70 -14.23
N ALA A 394 -6.46 -15.61 -14.40
CA ALA A 394 -7.90 -15.68 -14.63
C ALA A 394 -8.23 -16.27 -16.02
N GLU A 395 -7.39 -15.99 -17.02
CA GLU A 395 -7.52 -16.54 -18.36
C GLU A 395 -7.17 -18.04 -18.43
N ASP A 396 -6.17 -18.48 -17.67
CA ASP A 396 -5.71 -19.89 -17.67
C ASP A 396 -6.56 -20.82 -16.80
N ALA A 397 -7.46 -20.28 -15.96
CA ALA A 397 -8.30 -21.10 -15.08
C ALA A 397 -9.08 -22.17 -15.90
N PRO A 398 -9.01 -23.46 -15.49
CA PRO A 398 -9.48 -24.57 -16.30
C PRO A 398 -10.96 -24.42 -16.66
N VAL A 399 -11.29 -24.83 -17.89
CA VAL A 399 -12.63 -24.68 -18.47
C VAL A 399 -13.69 -25.41 -17.64
N SER A 400 -13.36 -26.46 -16.87
CA SER A 400 -14.31 -27.11 -15.96
C SER A 400 -14.79 -26.17 -14.85
N VAL A 401 -13.88 -25.40 -14.25
CA VAL A 401 -14.22 -24.35 -13.26
C VAL A 401 -15.01 -23.23 -13.93
N LYS A 402 -14.67 -22.87 -15.18
CA LYS A 402 -15.44 -21.89 -15.97
C LYS A 402 -16.83 -22.40 -16.37
N ASN A 403 -16.97 -23.71 -16.61
CA ASN A 403 -18.22 -24.34 -17.01
C ASN A 403 -19.12 -24.58 -15.80
N GLU A 404 -18.59 -24.96 -14.64
CA GLU A 404 -19.35 -24.94 -13.38
C GLU A 404 -19.84 -23.53 -13.06
N ARG A 405 -18.99 -22.49 -13.22
CA ARG A 405 -19.41 -21.08 -13.10
C ARG A 405 -20.46 -20.64 -14.13
N LYS A 406 -20.47 -21.22 -15.33
CA LYS A 406 -21.51 -20.96 -16.34
C LYS A 406 -22.80 -21.71 -16.06
N LEU A 407 -22.72 -22.94 -15.55
CA LEU A 407 -23.87 -23.80 -15.26
C LEU A 407 -24.65 -23.29 -14.05
N THR A 408 -23.97 -22.87 -12.98
CA THR A 408 -24.63 -22.22 -11.84
C THR A 408 -25.35 -20.93 -12.25
N ARG A 409 -24.78 -20.17 -13.19
CA ARG A 409 -25.39 -18.94 -13.71
C ARG A 409 -26.61 -19.18 -14.61
N SER A 410 -26.69 -20.32 -15.32
CA SER A 410 -27.90 -20.70 -16.04
C SER A 410 -28.99 -21.24 -15.10
N ASP A 411 -28.61 -21.99 -14.07
CA ASP A 411 -29.56 -22.58 -13.12
C ASP A 411 -30.14 -21.50 -12.19
N GLU A 412 -29.34 -20.55 -11.69
CA GLU A 412 -29.83 -19.41 -10.91
C GLU A 412 -30.74 -18.49 -11.74
N LYS A 413 -30.45 -18.31 -13.04
CA LYS A 413 -31.32 -17.54 -13.94
C LYS A 413 -32.64 -18.26 -14.20
N ALA A 414 -32.62 -19.59 -14.35
CA ALA A 414 -33.85 -20.40 -14.49
C ALA A 414 -34.72 -20.35 -13.23
N VAL A 415 -34.10 -20.43 -12.03
CA VAL A 415 -34.82 -20.31 -10.76
C VAL A 415 -35.36 -18.90 -10.54
N ALA A 416 -34.64 -17.85 -10.96
CA ALA A 416 -35.13 -16.48 -10.91
C ALA A 416 -36.29 -16.21 -11.88
N GLU A 417 -36.25 -16.79 -13.09
CA GLU A 417 -37.35 -16.71 -14.07
C GLU A 417 -38.59 -17.50 -13.60
N GLU A 418 -38.43 -18.66 -12.95
CA GLU A 418 -39.55 -19.39 -12.33
C GLU A 418 -40.16 -18.63 -11.14
N ALA A 419 -39.34 -17.95 -10.33
CA ALA A 419 -39.81 -17.15 -9.20
C ALA A 419 -40.53 -15.85 -9.63
N GLU A 420 -40.26 -15.33 -10.83
CA GLU A 420 -41.04 -14.23 -11.42
C GLU A 420 -42.36 -14.70 -12.04
N ASP A 421 -42.44 -15.91 -12.62
CA ASP A 421 -43.68 -16.43 -13.20
C ASP A 421 -44.72 -16.80 -12.11
N ASP A 422 -44.27 -17.16 -10.89
CA ASP A 422 -45.16 -17.43 -9.76
C ASP A 422 -45.77 -16.16 -9.13
N LYS A 423 -45.27 -14.98 -9.50
CA LYS A 423 -45.88 -13.68 -9.15
C LYS A 423 -46.86 -13.16 -10.19
N ASN A 424 -47.19 -13.95 -11.22
CA ASN A 424 -48.14 -13.58 -12.25
C ASN A 424 -49.59 -13.58 -11.69
N PRO A 425 -50.22 -12.40 -11.50
CA PRO A 425 -51.53 -12.26 -10.83
C PRO A 425 -52.69 -12.90 -11.61
N LYS A 426 -52.45 -13.39 -12.84
CA LYS A 426 -53.44 -14.14 -13.62
C LYS A 426 -53.61 -15.59 -13.14
N ARG A 427 -52.57 -16.21 -12.57
CA ARG A 427 -52.62 -17.62 -12.10
C ARG A 427 -53.36 -17.75 -10.77
N GLU A 428 -53.23 -16.75 -9.88
CA GLU A 428 -53.96 -16.66 -8.61
C GLU A 428 -55.49 -16.50 -8.79
N ARG A 429 -55.94 -15.93 -9.92
CA ARG A 429 -57.36 -15.80 -10.24
C ARG A 429 -58.02 -17.11 -10.69
N ALA A 430 -57.25 -18.04 -11.26
CA ALA A 430 -57.78 -19.33 -11.71
C ALA A 430 -57.97 -20.32 -10.54
N LEU A 431 -57.11 -20.27 -9.52
CA LEU A 431 -57.22 -21.13 -8.33
C LEU A 431 -58.32 -20.71 -7.35
N ARG A 432 -58.79 -19.46 -7.39
CA ARG A 432 -59.91 -18.99 -6.56
C ARG A 432 -61.30 -19.29 -7.14
N GLN A 433 -61.39 -19.82 -8.35
CA GLN A 433 -62.68 -20.19 -8.97
C GLN A 433 -62.99 -21.69 -8.89
N SER A 434 -62.11 -22.49 -8.28
CA SER A 434 -62.26 -23.95 -8.14
C SER A 434 -62.52 -24.43 -6.71
N HIS A 435 -62.84 -23.52 -5.78
CA HIS A 435 -63.18 -23.83 -4.39
C HIS A 435 -64.52 -23.25 -3.96
#